data_AF-A0AAW7EBZ6-F1
#
_entry.id   AF-A0AAW7EBZ6-F1
#
_cell.length_a   1.000
_cell.length_b   1.000
_cell.length_c   1.000
_cell.angle_alpha   90.00
_cell.angle_beta   90.00
_cell.angle_gamma   90.00
#
_symmetry.space_group_name_H-M   'P 1'
#
loop_
_entity.id
_entity.type
_entity.pdbx_description
1 polymer ?
#
loop_
_entity_poly.entity_id
_entity_poly.type
_entity_poly.pdbx_seq_one_letter_code
_entity_poly.pdbx_strand_id
1 'polypeptide(L)' 'MGNNTYLVSRQAATGFTGMGTLKAEAMREAYTECQKTSKAVKVLETIEAKPPFILGNFPKTEIQFKCVNTE' A
#
# COMPACT_ATOMS: atom_id res chain seq x y z
N MET A 1 -4.61 -14.65 -6.63
CA MET A 1 -4.55 -13.37 -7.35
C MET A 1 -4.97 -13.61 -8.79
N GLY A 2 -6.10 -13.07 -9.25
CA GLY A 2 -6.65 -13.47 -10.56
C GLY A 2 -7.64 -12.50 -11.24
N ASN A 3 -7.74 -11.24 -10.82
CA ASN A 3 -8.73 -10.27 -11.35
C ASN A 3 -8.16 -8.83 -11.47
N ASN A 4 -6.91 -8.68 -11.94
CA ASN A 4 -6.15 -7.41 -11.94
C ASN A 4 -6.11 -6.72 -10.57
N THR A 5 -6.12 -7.53 -9.50
CA THR A 5 -5.90 -7.06 -8.14
C THR A 5 -4.43 -7.22 -7.80
N TYR A 6 -3.82 -6.14 -7.36
CA TYR A 6 -2.43 -6.05 -6.94
C TYR A 6 -2.37 -5.80 -5.43
N LEU A 7 -1.25 -6.16 -4.81
CA LEU A 7 -0.95 -5.93 -3.41
C LEU A 7 0.41 -5.24 -3.31
N VAL A 8 0.46 -4.07 -2.68
CA VAL A 8 1.71 -3.46 -2.21
C VAL A 8 1.75 -3.61 -0.70
N SER A 9 2.85 -4.16 -0.19
CA SER A 9 3.10 -4.33 1.24
C SER A 9 4.38 -3.59 1.61
N ARG A 10 4.27 -2.61 2.50
CA ARG A 10 5.41 -1.85 3.03
C ARG A 10 5.50 -2.03 4.52
N GLN A 11 6.70 -2.35 5.00
CA GLN A 11 7.01 -2.51 6.42
C GLN A 11 8.20 -1.62 6.73
N ALA A 12 8.13 -0.86 7.81
CA ALA A 12 9.22 0.00 8.25
C ALA A 12 10.20 -0.75 9.16
N ALA A 13 11.44 -0.26 9.17
CA ALA A 13 12.46 -0.65 10.14
C ALA A 13 12.30 0.10 11.48
N THR A 14 13.15 -0.21 12.45
CA THR A 14 13.21 0.50 13.74
C THR A 14 13.49 2.00 13.56
N GLY A 15 12.92 2.85 14.41
CA GLY A 15 13.07 4.32 14.31
C GLY A 15 12.14 5.00 13.30
N PHE A 16 11.12 4.28 12.82
CA PHE A 16 10.12 4.78 11.89
C PHE A 16 9.32 5.99 12.42
N THR A 17 9.09 6.97 11.53
CA THR A 17 8.55 8.30 11.87
C THR A 17 7.03 8.41 11.84
N GLY A 18 6.30 7.43 11.27
CA GLY A 18 4.84 7.33 11.44
C GLY A 18 4.06 6.77 10.25
N MET A 19 2.96 6.04 10.52
CA MET A 19 2.20 5.21 9.55
C MET A 19 1.80 5.93 8.26
N GLY A 20 1.59 7.25 8.31
CA GLY A 20 1.26 8.04 7.12
C GLY A 20 2.32 7.99 6.02
N THR A 21 3.61 7.88 6.36
CA THR A 21 4.68 7.79 5.35
C THR A 21 4.66 6.44 4.65
N LEU A 22 4.49 5.32 5.38
CA LEU A 22 4.33 3.98 4.79
C LEU A 22 3.14 3.93 3.84
N LYS A 23 2.01 4.52 4.25
CA LYS A 23 0.82 4.60 3.40
C LYS A 23 1.07 5.42 2.14
N ALA A 24 1.74 6.57 2.26
CA ALA A 24 2.06 7.40 1.11
C ALA A 24 3.00 6.70 0.12
N GLU A 25 4.02 5.98 0.62
CA GLU A 25 4.94 5.18 -0.19
C GLU A 25 4.21 4.03 -0.90
N ALA A 26 3.39 3.28 -0.17
CA ALA A 26 2.60 2.19 -0.74
C ALA A 26 1.61 2.69 -1.82
N MET A 27 0.96 3.84 -1.58
CA MET A 27 0.12 4.50 -2.57
C MET A 27 0.92 4.95 -3.80
N ARG A 28 2.10 5.55 -3.60
CA ARG A 28 2.98 5.96 -4.71
C ARG A 28 3.33 4.79 -5.62
N GLU A 29 3.58 3.62 -5.07
CA GLU A 29 3.81 2.41 -5.87
C GLU A 29 2.58 1.91 -6.60
N ALA A 30 1.41 1.95 -5.97
CA ALA A 30 0.17 1.64 -6.66
C ALA A 30 -0.04 2.58 -7.86
N TYR A 31 0.23 3.88 -7.69
CA TYR A 31 0.19 4.86 -8.79
C TYR A 31 1.20 4.54 -9.89
N THR A 32 2.45 4.29 -9.53
CA THR A 32 3.50 3.91 -10.49
C THR A 32 3.11 2.66 -11.28
N GLU A 33 2.50 1.67 -10.63
CA GLU A 33 2.05 0.44 -11.30
C GLU A 33 0.92 0.72 -12.30
N CYS A 34 -0.13 1.45 -11.90
CA CYS A 34 -1.24 1.73 -12.80
C CYS A 34 -0.89 2.72 -13.93
N GLN A 35 0.06 3.63 -13.69
CA GLN A 35 0.55 4.58 -14.69
C GLN A 35 1.23 3.87 -15.87
N LYS A 36 1.84 2.68 -15.69
CA LYS A 36 2.41 1.88 -16.79
C LYS A 36 1.39 1.53 -17.87
N THR A 37 0.10 1.55 -17.53
CA THR A 37 -1.02 1.24 -18.44
C THR A 37 -1.96 2.43 -18.63
N SER A 38 -1.55 3.64 -18.22
CA SER A 38 -2.39 4.85 -18.27
C SER A 38 -3.74 4.69 -17.56
N LYS A 39 -3.76 3.97 -16.44
CA LYS A 39 -4.96 3.69 -15.63
C LYS A 39 -4.91 4.40 -14.29
N ALA A 40 -6.08 4.65 -13.72
CA ALA A 40 -6.22 5.15 -12.36
C ALA A 40 -6.12 4.01 -11.32
N VAL A 41 -5.63 4.35 -10.13
CA VAL A 41 -5.64 3.45 -8.98
C VAL A 41 -7.01 3.46 -8.32
N LYS A 42 -7.62 2.29 -8.19
CA LYS A 42 -8.78 2.06 -7.32
C LYS A 42 -8.34 1.21 -6.14
N VAL A 43 -8.24 1.82 -4.96
CA VAL A 43 -7.99 1.10 -3.71
C VAL A 43 -9.20 0.23 -3.39
N LEU A 44 -8.95 -1.05 -3.14
CA LEU A 44 -9.96 -2.01 -2.67
C LEU A 44 -9.95 -2.11 -1.15
N GLU A 45 -8.75 -2.20 -0.58
CA GLU A 45 -8.56 -2.41 0.85
C GLU A 45 -7.22 -1.80 1.28
N THR A 46 -7.16 -1.30 2.51
CA THR A 46 -5.93 -0.87 3.17
C THR A 46 -5.87 -1.52 4.54
N ILE A 47 -4.81 -2.29 4.80
CA ILE A 47 -4.59 -2.98 6.06
C ILE A 47 -3.37 -2.36 6.71
N GLU A 48 -3.53 -1.83 7.92
CA GLU A 48 -2.45 -1.21 8.68
C GLU A 48 -2.21 -2.00 9.96
N ALA A 49 -0.95 -2.28 10.26
CA ALA A 49 -0.56 -2.82 11.55
C ALA A 49 -0.93 -1.81 12.64
N LYS A 50 -1.58 -2.30 13.70
CA LYS A 50 -2.02 -1.47 14.81
C LYS A 50 -0.97 -1.50 15.93
N PRO A 51 -0.73 -0.36 16.61
CA PRO A 51 0.12 -0.33 17.79
C PRO A 51 -0.46 -1.18 18.94
N PRO A 52 0.37 -1.63 19.90
CA PRO A 52 1.78 -1.27 20.09
C PRO A 52 2.75 -2.06 19.20
N PHE A 53 3.73 -1.38 18.60
CA PHE A 53 4.77 -1.95 17.73
C PHE A 53 5.95 -2.51 18.53
N ILE A 54 5.66 -3.50 19.37
CA ILE A 54 6.62 -4.16 20.25
C ILE A 54 6.69 -5.65 19.92
N LEU A 55 7.76 -6.34 20.36
CA LEU A 55 7.89 -7.80 20.28
C LEU A 55 7.70 -8.38 18.86
N GLY A 56 8.26 -7.72 17.85
CA GLY A 56 8.19 -8.19 16.45
C GLY A 56 6.95 -7.74 15.67
N ASN A 57 6.04 -6.96 16.28
CA ASN A 57 5.03 -6.21 15.54
C ASN A 57 5.68 -4.95 14.95
N PHE A 58 5.95 -4.95 13.64
CA PHE A 58 6.54 -3.81 12.94
C PHE A 58 5.46 -2.97 12.26
N PRO A 59 5.63 -1.63 12.19
CA PRO A 59 4.76 -0.78 11.39
C PRO A 59 4.68 -1.29 9.95
N LYS A 60 3.47 -1.58 9.49
CA LYS A 60 3.21 -2.18 8.17
C LYS A 60 1.92 -1.65 7.57
N THR A 61 1.95 -1.36 6.28
CA THR A 61 0.78 -0.98 5.48
C THR A 61 0.72 -1.85 4.25
N GLU A 62 -0.44 -2.46 4.03
CA GLU A 62 -0.78 -3.19 2.83
C GLU A 62 -1.91 -2.49 2.09
N ILE A 63 -1.75 -2.33 0.78
CA ILE A 63 -2.77 -1.74 -0.09
C ILE A 63 -3.10 -2.75 -1.16
N GLN A 64 -4.35 -3.22 -1.15
CA GLN A 64 -4.92 -3.95 -2.27
C GLN A 64 -5.59 -2.96 -3.21
N PHE A 65 -5.25 -3.04 -4.50
CA PHE A 65 -5.77 -2.09 -5.49
C PHE A 65 -5.99 -2.76 -6.84
N LYS A 66 -6.74 -2.07 -7.71
CA LYS A 66 -6.86 -2.37 -9.13
C LYS A 66 -6.49 -1.16 -9.96
N CYS A 67 -6.00 -1.42 -11.16
CA CYS A 67 -5.86 -0.41 -12.20
C CYS A 67 -7.13 -0.38 -13.04
N VAL A 68 -7.87 0.72 -12.98
CA VAL A 68 -9.13 0.94 -13.70
C VAL A 68 -8.97 2.05 -14.72
N ASN A 69 -9.76 2.03 -15.79
CA ASN A 69 -9.71 3.14 -16.76
C ASN A 69 -10.15 4.43 -16.05
N THR A 70 -9.47 5.53 -16.34
CA THR A 70 -9.98 6.88 -16.08
C THR A 70 -11.18 7.09 -17.00
N GLU A 71 -12.39 7.10 -16.42
CA GLU A 71 -13.61 7.51 -17.12
C GLU A 71 -13.62 9.02 -17.40
#